data_AF-A0AA42SMQ6-F1
#
_entry.id   AF-A0AA42SMQ6-F1
#
_cell.length_a   1.000
_cell.length_b   1.000
_cell.length_c   1.000
_cell.angle_alpha   90.00
_cell.angle_beta   90.00
_cell.angle_gamma   90.00
#
_symmetry.space_group_name_H-M   'P 1'
#
loop_
_entity.id
_entity.type
_entity.pdbx_description
1 polymer ?
#
loop_
_entity_poly.entity_id
_entity_poly.type
_entity_poly.pdbx_seq_one_letter_code
_entity_poly.pdbx_strand_id
1 'polypeptide(L)'
;MKKNNKNNLLNQFGGLFIAIIILAIFFYKNDEKNLINYSKQNYINQDSEKETINGLKEVQIFDQKRKESETQYAQPFEKNIMIKFPSDGAQKGTLQFQTSDKDAVFLVRDKFTNNLQAVIQLPKFSNTEMKVPLGEYIIEYATGDGEWQGLERLWGYSTQFYRSNTQHRVYRNDHENGYTIHGTGIVLNAPNGYTPERINKNEFIHPN
;
A
#
# COMPACT_ATOMS: atom_id res chain seq x y z
N MET A 1 -40.45 5.57 -30.59
CA MET A 1 -39.54 4.52 -31.10
C MET A 1 -38.46 4.25 -30.07
N LYS A 2 -38.40 3.04 -29.53
CA LYS A 2 -37.29 2.52 -28.71
C LYS A 2 -36.04 2.38 -29.57
N LYS A 3 -34.87 2.79 -29.08
CA LYS A 3 -33.58 2.22 -29.46
C LYS A 3 -32.74 1.98 -28.20
N ASN A 4 -32.72 0.72 -27.77
CA ASN A 4 -31.65 0.12 -26.97
C ASN A 4 -30.39 0.07 -27.84
N ASN A 5 -29.26 0.61 -27.36
CA ASN A 5 -28.26 -0.06 -26.54
C ASN A 5 -27.34 -0.99 -27.36
N LYS A 6 -26.07 -0.59 -27.49
CA LYS A 6 -24.88 -1.40 -27.15
C LYS A 6 -23.64 -0.57 -27.46
N ASN A 7 -22.60 -0.78 -26.64
CA ASN A 7 -21.22 -0.27 -26.74
C ASN A 7 -20.94 0.90 -25.80
N ASN A 8 -20.67 0.57 -24.53
CA ASN A 8 -19.62 1.25 -23.76
C ASN A 8 -19.20 0.52 -22.46
N LEU A 9 -19.66 -0.72 -22.26
CA LEU A 9 -19.31 -1.51 -21.07
C LEU A 9 -17.93 -2.17 -21.13
N LEU A 10 -17.20 -2.10 -22.25
CA LEU A 10 -15.90 -2.78 -22.41
C LEU A 10 -14.66 -1.91 -22.13
N ASN A 11 -14.79 -0.58 -22.01
CA ASN A 11 -13.64 0.30 -21.75
C ASN A 11 -13.41 0.62 -20.27
N GLN A 12 -14.25 0.12 -19.36
CA GLN A 12 -14.06 0.26 -17.90
C GLN A 12 -13.37 -0.94 -17.23
N PHE A 13 -13.16 -2.05 -17.96
CA PHE A 13 -12.59 -3.28 -17.38
C PHE A 13 -11.11 -3.51 -17.70
N GLY A 14 -10.46 -2.67 -18.52
CA GLY A 14 -9.04 -2.83 -18.87
C GLY A 14 -8.07 -2.65 -17.69
N GLY A 15 -8.38 -1.75 -16.75
CA GLY A 15 -7.54 -1.50 -15.57
C GLY A 15 -7.73 -2.50 -14.42
N LEU A 16 -8.88 -3.18 -14.40
CA LEU A 16 -9.27 -4.11 -13.33
C LEU A 16 -8.55 -5.46 -13.46
N PHE A 17 -8.24 -5.86 -14.71
CA PHE A 17 -7.40 -7.01 -14.96
C PHE A 17 -5.93 -6.71 -14.73
N ILE A 18 -5.39 -5.54 -15.08
CA ILE A 18 -3.94 -5.29 -14.92
C ILE A 18 -3.52 -5.31 -13.44
N ALA A 19 -4.27 -4.70 -12.52
CA ALA A 19 -3.87 -4.66 -11.10
C ALA A 19 -4.02 -6.02 -10.39
N ILE A 20 -5.10 -6.78 -10.66
CA ILE A 20 -5.31 -8.12 -10.10
C ILE A 20 -4.38 -9.13 -10.76
N ILE A 21 -4.08 -8.99 -12.05
CA ILE A 21 -3.09 -9.82 -12.75
C ILE A 21 -1.68 -9.47 -12.28
N ILE A 22 -1.35 -8.21 -11.97
CA ILE A 22 -0.07 -7.88 -11.30
C ILE A 22 -0.01 -8.53 -9.91
N LEU A 23 -1.07 -8.44 -9.10
CA LEU A 23 -1.15 -9.10 -7.79
C LEU A 23 -1.27 -10.64 -7.84
N ALA A 24 -1.71 -11.25 -8.94
CA ALA A 24 -1.84 -12.71 -9.06
C ALA A 24 -0.65 -13.35 -9.79
N ILE A 25 -0.11 -12.72 -10.84
CA ILE A 25 1.06 -13.22 -11.58
C ILE A 25 2.35 -13.07 -10.76
N PHE A 26 2.51 -12.00 -9.97
CA PHE A 26 3.71 -11.84 -9.13
C PHE A 26 3.73 -12.81 -7.95
N PHE A 27 2.58 -13.16 -7.37
CA PHE A 27 2.52 -13.97 -6.15
C PHE A 27 2.35 -15.48 -6.41
N TYR A 28 1.79 -15.90 -7.55
CA TYR A 28 1.51 -17.33 -7.77
C TYR A 28 2.60 -18.09 -8.56
N LYS A 29 3.54 -17.39 -9.22
CA LYS A 29 4.50 -18.05 -10.13
C LYS A 29 5.94 -18.13 -9.63
N ASN A 30 6.31 -17.44 -8.55
CA ASN A 30 7.70 -17.31 -8.12
C ASN A 30 8.09 -18.12 -6.88
N ASP A 31 7.12 -18.64 -6.11
CA ASP A 31 7.42 -19.34 -4.84
C ASP A 31 8.01 -20.75 -5.02
N GLU A 32 7.73 -21.46 -6.12
CA GLU A 32 8.21 -22.85 -6.28
C GLU A 32 9.50 -23.01 -7.11
N LYS A 33 9.89 -22.04 -7.95
CA LYS A 33 11.00 -22.25 -8.92
C LYS A 33 12.34 -21.63 -8.54
N ASN A 34 12.38 -20.60 -7.69
CA ASN A 34 13.63 -19.89 -7.38
C ASN A 34 14.35 -20.42 -6.13
N LEU A 35 13.67 -21.12 -5.23
CA LEU A 35 14.30 -21.79 -4.09
C LEU A 35 15.10 -23.04 -4.47
N ILE A 36 14.74 -23.73 -5.56
CA ILE A 36 15.37 -24.99 -5.97
C ILE A 36 16.55 -24.77 -6.94
N ASN A 37 16.56 -23.67 -7.71
CA ASN A 37 17.60 -23.45 -8.73
C ASN A 37 18.86 -22.72 -8.23
N TYR A 38 18.78 -21.90 -7.18
CA TYR A 38 19.96 -21.19 -6.67
C TYR A 38 20.80 -22.00 -5.67
N SER A 39 20.25 -23.07 -5.07
CA SER A 39 21.01 -23.96 -4.19
C SER A 39 21.91 -24.96 -4.93
N LYS A 40 21.89 -24.98 -6.27
CA LYS A 40 22.62 -25.96 -7.10
C LYS A 40 23.84 -25.42 -7.85
N GLN A 41 24.18 -24.14 -7.73
CA GLN A 41 25.27 -23.55 -8.54
C GLN A 41 26.56 -23.15 -7.81
N ASN A 42 26.71 -23.45 -6.52
CA ASN A 42 28.00 -23.26 -5.83
C ASN A 42 28.57 -24.58 -5.31
N TYR A 43 28.98 -25.44 -6.22
CA TYR A 43 30.02 -26.45 -5.97
C TYR A 43 30.96 -26.48 -7.17
N ILE A 44 31.88 -25.51 -7.23
CA ILE A 44 33.13 -25.66 -7.96
C ILE A 44 34.25 -25.21 -7.03
N ASN A 45 35.07 -26.21 -6.68
CA ASN A 45 36.33 -26.23 -5.93
C ASN A 45 37.03 -24.89 -5.67
N GLN A 46 37.39 -24.66 -4.41
CA GLN A 46 38.59 -23.88 -4.09
C GLN A 46 39.40 -24.59 -3.01
N ASP A 47 40.67 -24.76 -3.34
CA ASP A 47 41.74 -25.30 -2.52
C ASP A 47 41.88 -24.58 -1.17
N SER A 48 42.48 -25.33 -0.26
CA SER A 48 42.73 -25.04 1.14
C SER A 48 43.59 -23.78 1.38
N GLU A 49 42.98 -22.77 1.98
CA GLU A 49 43.62 -21.92 2.99
C GLU A 49 42.58 -21.63 4.08
N LYS A 50 42.90 -22.00 5.33
CA LYS A 50 42.02 -21.79 6.49
C LYS A 50 42.02 -20.31 6.89
N GLU A 51 41.37 -19.46 6.11
CA GLU A 51 40.73 -18.29 6.69
C GLU A 51 39.50 -18.78 7.44
N THR A 52 39.42 -18.49 8.74
CA THR A 52 38.17 -18.62 9.50
C THR A 52 37.13 -17.71 8.85
N ILE A 53 36.33 -18.28 7.95
CA ILE A 53 35.22 -17.61 7.28
C ILE A 53 34.25 -17.17 8.37
N ASN A 54 34.22 -15.87 8.65
CA ASN A 54 33.25 -15.30 9.56
C ASN A 54 31.91 -15.21 8.83
N GLY A 55 31.06 -16.23 8.99
CA GLY A 55 29.76 -16.30 8.31
C GLY A 55 28.85 -15.09 8.56
N LEU A 56 28.99 -14.37 9.68
CA LEU A 56 28.27 -13.12 9.92
C LEU A 56 28.72 -12.01 8.97
N LYS A 57 30.02 -11.93 8.68
CA LYS A 57 30.59 -10.95 7.76
C LYS A 57 30.15 -11.23 6.32
N GLU A 58 30.06 -12.50 5.93
CA GLU A 58 29.55 -12.88 4.62
C GLU A 58 28.07 -12.54 4.45
N VAL A 59 27.24 -12.80 5.47
CA VAL A 59 25.82 -12.42 5.47
C VAL A 59 25.66 -10.90 5.36
N GLN A 60 26.46 -10.13 6.08
CA GLN A 60 26.44 -8.66 6.00
C GLN A 60 26.83 -8.15 4.60
N ILE A 61 27.89 -8.70 4.02
CA ILE A 61 28.34 -8.33 2.65
C ILE A 61 27.27 -8.71 1.63
N PHE A 62 26.64 -9.89 1.78
CA PHE A 62 25.56 -10.33 0.91
C PHE A 62 24.34 -9.41 1.01
N ASP A 63 23.89 -9.09 2.22
CA ASP A 63 22.79 -8.17 2.43
C ASP A 63 23.10 -6.80 1.83
N GLN A 64 24.32 -6.28 2.03
CA GLN A 64 24.72 -4.99 1.48
C GLN A 64 24.72 -4.97 -0.06
N LYS A 65 25.29 -5.99 -0.70
CA LYS A 65 25.25 -6.12 -2.17
C LYS A 65 23.82 -6.20 -2.70
N ARG A 66 22.93 -6.92 -1.99
CA ARG A 66 21.51 -6.97 -2.34
C ARG A 66 20.89 -5.57 -2.27
N LYS A 67 21.16 -4.81 -1.21
CA LYS A 67 20.67 -3.44 -1.05
C LYS A 67 21.14 -2.51 -2.17
N GLU A 68 22.41 -2.59 -2.52
CA GLU A 68 23.00 -1.79 -3.61
C GLU A 68 22.31 -2.10 -4.96
N SER A 69 22.09 -3.38 -5.26
CA SER A 69 21.39 -3.79 -6.48
C SER A 69 19.93 -3.34 -6.51
N GLU A 70 19.19 -3.51 -5.40
CA GLU A 70 17.79 -3.07 -5.29
C GLU A 70 17.65 -1.55 -5.46
N THR A 71 18.62 -0.79 -4.95
CA THR A 71 18.67 0.69 -5.11
C THR A 71 18.96 1.10 -6.55
N GLN A 72 19.74 0.33 -7.31
CA GLN A 72 20.05 0.64 -8.70
C GLN A 72 18.82 0.56 -9.62
N TYR A 73 17.85 -0.30 -9.29
CA TYR A 73 16.62 -0.51 -10.07
C TYR A 73 15.38 0.13 -9.43
N ALA A 74 15.59 0.89 -8.36
CA ALA A 74 14.57 1.65 -7.67
C ALA A 74 13.77 2.55 -8.62
N GLN A 75 12.45 2.35 -8.67
CA GLN A 75 11.55 3.34 -9.27
C GLN A 75 11.10 4.34 -8.20
N PRO A 76 10.92 5.63 -8.55
CA PRO A 76 10.47 6.64 -7.61
C PRO A 76 9.09 6.28 -7.05
N PHE A 77 8.88 6.57 -5.78
CA PHE A 77 7.57 6.43 -5.16
C PHE A 77 6.68 7.59 -5.60
N GLU A 78 5.72 7.32 -6.50
CA GLU A 78 4.84 8.35 -7.06
C GLU A 78 3.49 8.42 -6.35
N LYS A 79 2.83 9.57 -6.39
CA LYS A 79 1.47 9.71 -5.86
C LYS A 79 0.47 8.97 -6.76
N ASN A 80 -0.32 8.07 -6.19
CA ASN A 80 -1.40 7.36 -6.91
C ASN A 80 -2.63 7.18 -6.00
N ILE A 81 -3.83 7.33 -6.56
CA ILE A 81 -5.08 7.23 -5.81
C ILE A 81 -6.05 6.38 -6.62
N MET A 82 -6.48 5.27 -6.02
CA MET A 82 -7.49 4.38 -6.57
C MET A 82 -8.72 4.41 -5.66
N ILE A 83 -9.90 4.67 -6.24
CA ILE A 83 -11.16 4.77 -5.50
C ILE A 83 -12.22 3.84 -6.10
N LYS A 84 -13.05 3.25 -5.23
CA LYS A 84 -14.20 2.40 -5.58
C LYS A 84 -15.54 2.99 -5.12
N PHE A 85 -15.54 4.22 -4.60
CA PHE A 85 -16.77 4.88 -4.20
C PHE A 85 -17.70 5.09 -5.39
N PRO A 86 -19.02 4.86 -5.23
CA PRO A 86 -19.98 5.07 -6.28
C PRO A 86 -20.02 6.54 -6.73
N SER A 87 -20.39 6.72 -8.00
CA SER A 87 -20.60 8.02 -8.64
C SER A 87 -22.05 8.51 -8.52
N ASP A 88 -22.80 8.01 -7.54
CA ASP A 88 -24.26 8.07 -7.37
C ASP A 88 -24.82 9.43 -6.93
N GLY A 89 -24.05 10.52 -7.08
CA GLY A 89 -24.46 11.85 -6.66
C GLY A 89 -24.61 12.01 -5.13
N ALA A 90 -24.23 11.01 -4.34
CA ALA A 90 -24.27 11.09 -2.88
C ALA A 90 -23.45 12.28 -2.37
N GLN A 91 -23.90 12.87 -1.27
CA GLN A 91 -23.16 13.90 -0.55
C GLN A 91 -21.81 13.35 -0.08
N LYS A 92 -20.72 14.10 -0.33
CA LYS A 92 -19.36 13.69 0.00
C LYS A 92 -18.68 14.71 0.90
N GLY A 93 -17.95 14.23 1.89
CA GLY A 93 -17.00 15.02 2.66
C GLY A 93 -15.56 14.70 2.25
N THR A 94 -14.61 15.32 2.93
CA THR A 94 -13.18 15.16 2.63
C THR A 94 -12.51 14.23 3.66
N LEU A 95 -11.75 13.25 3.19
CA LEU A 95 -10.71 12.61 3.97
C LEU A 95 -9.34 13.16 3.56
N GLN A 96 -8.54 13.58 4.53
CA GLN A 96 -7.20 14.12 4.31
C GLN A 96 -6.13 13.10 4.69
N PHE A 97 -5.05 13.03 3.92
CA PHE A 97 -3.92 12.14 4.14
C PHE A 97 -2.63 12.94 4.02
N GLN A 98 -1.75 12.79 5.01
CA GLN A 98 -0.48 13.47 5.03
C GLN A 98 0.63 12.53 5.50
N THR A 99 1.73 12.53 4.77
CA THR A 99 2.97 11.82 5.11
C THR A 99 3.97 12.79 5.73
N SER A 100 4.85 12.25 6.57
CA SER A 100 5.98 12.94 7.19
C SER A 100 7.27 12.56 6.47
N ASP A 101 8.19 11.92 7.17
CA ASP A 101 9.48 11.41 6.75
C ASP A 101 9.44 10.11 5.92
N LYS A 102 8.27 9.48 5.76
CA LYS A 102 8.14 8.18 5.07
C LYS A 102 7.11 8.20 3.94
N ASP A 103 7.41 7.45 2.89
CA ASP A 103 6.44 7.03 1.89
C ASP A 103 5.40 6.10 2.52
N ALA A 104 4.17 6.18 2.04
CA ALA A 104 3.08 5.38 2.59
C ALA A 104 2.05 4.95 1.55
N VAL A 105 1.50 3.76 1.80
CA VAL A 105 0.27 3.32 1.17
C VAL A 105 -0.82 3.21 2.22
N PHE A 106 -1.90 3.95 2.04
CA PHE A 106 -3.10 3.91 2.87
C PHE A 106 -4.16 3.05 2.20
N LEU A 107 -4.84 2.22 3.00
CA LEU A 107 -6.06 1.53 2.64
C LEU A 107 -7.21 2.17 3.42
N VAL A 108 -8.29 2.48 2.72
CA VAL A 108 -9.52 3.00 3.32
C VAL A 108 -10.61 1.95 3.16
N ARG A 109 -11.14 1.47 4.29
CA ARG A 109 -12.21 0.48 4.35
C ARG A 109 -13.44 1.09 4.97
N ASP A 110 -14.61 0.71 4.47
CA ASP A 110 -15.87 1.00 5.15
C ASP A 110 -15.90 0.23 6.49
N LYS A 111 -16.18 0.92 7.60
CA LYS A 111 -16.06 0.33 8.94
C LYS A 111 -17.05 -0.82 9.19
N PHE A 112 -18.22 -0.77 8.58
CA PHE A 112 -19.31 -1.72 8.84
C PHE A 112 -19.23 -2.96 7.96
N THR A 113 -18.78 -2.80 6.71
CA THR A 113 -18.69 -3.89 5.73
C THR A 113 -17.27 -4.39 5.53
N ASN A 114 -16.27 -3.71 6.08
CA ASN A 114 -14.84 -3.97 5.89
C ASN A 114 -14.36 -3.94 4.42
N ASN A 115 -15.23 -3.49 3.51
CA ASN A 115 -14.95 -3.44 2.08
C ASN A 115 -13.89 -2.38 1.79
N LEU A 116 -12.88 -2.75 1.00
CA LEU A 116 -11.85 -1.81 0.54
C LEU A 116 -12.46 -0.81 -0.44
N GLN A 117 -12.45 0.47 -0.06
CA GLN A 117 -13.01 1.56 -0.83
C GLN A 117 -11.96 2.39 -1.55
N ALA A 118 -10.76 2.53 -0.98
CA ALA A 118 -9.68 3.26 -1.63
C ALA A 118 -8.29 2.75 -1.27
N VAL A 119 -7.35 2.99 -2.17
CA VAL A 119 -5.91 2.81 -1.98
C VAL A 119 -5.23 4.13 -2.34
N ILE A 120 -4.43 4.67 -1.43
CA ILE A 120 -3.72 5.93 -1.61
C ILE A 120 -2.24 5.67 -1.43
N GLN A 121 -1.48 5.82 -2.50
CA GLN A 121 -0.03 5.86 -2.50
C GLN A 121 0.42 7.31 -2.41
N LEU A 122 1.16 7.66 -1.37
CA LEU A 122 1.58 9.02 -1.09
C LEU A 122 3.08 9.08 -0.75
N PRO A 123 3.90 9.84 -1.49
CA PRO A 123 5.32 10.00 -1.19
C PRO A 123 5.53 10.72 0.15
N LYS A 124 6.72 10.65 0.74
CA LYS A 124 7.11 11.43 1.92
C LYS A 124 6.88 12.93 1.71
N PHE A 125 6.60 13.64 2.81
CA PHE A 125 6.33 15.08 2.88
C PHE A 125 5.22 15.57 1.94
N SER A 126 4.29 14.69 1.59
CA SER A 126 3.20 14.99 0.67
C SER A 126 1.86 14.94 1.37
N ASN A 127 0.87 15.57 0.76
CA ASN A 127 -0.52 15.49 1.20
C ASN A 127 -1.45 15.18 0.03
N THR A 128 -2.62 14.68 0.38
CA THR A 128 -3.74 14.58 -0.54
C THR A 128 -5.06 14.59 0.19
N GLU A 129 -6.09 14.92 -0.57
CA GLU A 129 -7.47 14.87 -0.13
C GLU A 129 -8.26 13.93 -1.04
N MET A 130 -9.28 13.30 -0.47
CA MET A 130 -10.20 12.43 -1.21
C MET A 130 -11.64 12.72 -0.79
N LYS A 131 -12.54 12.83 -1.76
CA LYS A 131 -13.98 12.97 -1.50
C LYS A 131 -14.62 11.61 -1.28
N VAL A 132 -15.23 11.40 -0.11
CA VAL A 132 -15.88 10.14 0.26
C VAL A 132 -17.30 10.38 0.75
N PRO A 133 -18.22 9.41 0.58
CA PRO A 133 -19.58 9.49 1.12
C PRO A 133 -19.60 9.68 2.64
N LEU A 134 -20.76 10.09 3.17
CA LEU A 134 -20.99 10.06 4.61
C LEU A 134 -20.84 8.63 5.15
N GLY A 135 -20.16 8.45 6.27
CA GLY A 135 -19.88 7.13 6.82
C GLY A 135 -18.73 7.12 7.82
N GLU A 136 -18.46 5.94 8.38
CA GLU A 136 -17.29 5.68 9.21
C GLU A 136 -16.32 4.77 8.46
N TYR A 137 -15.03 5.06 8.59
CA TYR A 137 -13.98 4.41 7.84
C TYR A 137 -12.88 3.91 8.75
N ILE A 138 -12.27 2.80 8.37
CA ILE A 138 -11.01 2.31 8.94
C ILE A 138 -9.92 2.72 7.97
N ILE A 139 -8.86 3.35 8.50
CA ILE A 139 -7.66 3.69 7.73
C ILE A 139 -6.51 2.82 8.24
N GLU A 140 -5.98 2.00 7.35
CA GLU A 140 -4.78 1.20 7.57
C GLU A 140 -3.67 1.74 6.67
N TYR A 141 -2.42 1.59 7.06
CA TYR A 141 -1.33 2.04 6.23
C TYR A 141 -0.07 1.19 6.38
N ALA A 142 0.71 1.16 5.30
CA ALA A 142 2.00 0.52 5.23
C ALA A 142 3.07 1.57 5.00
N THR A 143 4.14 1.54 5.79
CA THR A 143 5.35 2.36 5.59
C THR A 143 6.56 1.47 5.41
N GLY A 144 7.45 1.88 4.50
CA GLY A 144 8.72 1.22 4.25
C GLY A 144 9.88 1.88 5.01
N ASP A 145 11.04 1.24 4.96
CA ASP A 145 12.34 1.83 5.30
C ASP A 145 13.15 2.29 4.06
N GLY A 146 12.62 2.08 2.85
CA GLY A 146 13.21 2.55 1.60
C GLY A 146 12.36 3.61 0.90
N GLU A 147 12.95 4.27 -0.09
CA GLU A 147 12.35 5.39 -0.86
C GLU A 147 11.95 4.97 -2.30
N TRP A 148 11.80 3.67 -2.55
CA TRP A 148 11.68 3.11 -3.90
C TRP A 148 10.62 2.02 -3.99
N GLN A 149 10.06 1.78 -5.18
CA GLN A 149 9.09 0.72 -5.42
C GLN A 149 9.77 -0.53 -6.02
N GLY A 150 9.61 -1.68 -5.35
CA GLY A 150 10.17 -2.96 -5.74
C GLY A 150 9.13 -4.01 -6.09
N LEU A 151 9.44 -4.86 -7.07
CA LEU A 151 8.55 -5.92 -7.58
C LEU A 151 8.32 -7.08 -6.58
N GLU A 152 9.23 -7.30 -5.63
CA GLU A 152 9.14 -8.42 -4.66
C GLU A 152 9.01 -7.96 -3.19
N ARG A 153 9.44 -6.73 -2.88
CA ARG A 153 9.34 -6.12 -1.55
C ARG A 153 8.57 -4.81 -1.68
N LEU A 154 7.44 -4.71 -1.00
CA LEU A 154 6.65 -3.48 -0.98
C LEU A 154 7.51 -2.37 -0.35
N TRP A 155 8.06 -1.53 -1.23
CA TRP A 155 8.84 -0.33 -0.99
C TRP A 155 9.83 -0.36 0.19
N GLY A 156 11.02 -0.92 -0.04
CA GLY A 156 12.13 -0.98 0.93
C GLY A 156 12.54 -2.40 1.33
N TYR A 157 13.46 -2.50 2.29
CA TYR A 157 13.96 -3.77 2.82
C TYR A 157 13.08 -4.33 3.93
N SER A 158 12.28 -3.48 4.56
CA SER A 158 11.25 -3.85 5.52
C SER A 158 10.00 -2.99 5.35
N THR A 159 8.84 -3.62 5.47
CA THR A 159 7.54 -2.94 5.46
C THR A 159 6.85 -3.17 6.79
N GLN A 160 6.32 -2.10 7.37
CA GLN A 160 5.54 -2.15 8.60
C GLN A 160 4.11 -1.73 8.31
N PHE A 161 3.16 -2.43 8.94
CA PHE A 161 1.73 -2.26 8.73
C PHE A 161 1.08 -1.77 10.01
N TYR A 162 0.15 -0.85 9.84
CA TYR A 162 -0.49 -0.13 10.92
C TYR A 162 -1.98 0.05 10.66
N ARG A 163 -2.76 0.08 11.73
CA ARG A 163 -4.13 0.55 11.76
C ARG A 163 -4.18 1.86 12.53
N SER A 164 -4.83 2.86 11.96
CA SER A 164 -5.10 4.11 12.64
C SER A 164 -5.98 3.87 13.86
N ASN A 165 -5.57 4.43 15.00
CA ASN A 165 -6.32 4.41 16.24
C ASN A 165 -7.27 5.62 16.38
N THR A 166 -7.36 6.47 15.35
CA THR A 166 -8.25 7.63 15.33
C THR A 166 -9.57 7.30 14.66
N GLN A 167 -10.66 7.91 15.13
CA GLN A 167 -11.97 7.73 14.50
C GLN A 167 -12.03 8.54 13.20
N HIS A 168 -12.14 7.85 12.07
CA HIS A 168 -12.31 8.49 10.77
C HIS A 168 -13.78 8.45 10.36
N ARG A 169 -14.41 9.63 10.33
CA ARG A 169 -15.84 9.76 10.04
C ARG A 169 -16.10 10.95 9.13
N VAL A 170 -17.00 10.75 8.18
CA VAL A 170 -17.58 11.83 7.39
C VAL A 170 -19.05 11.94 7.76
N TYR A 171 -19.47 13.10 8.23
CA TYR A 171 -20.82 13.30 8.77
C TYR A 171 -21.39 14.66 8.44
N ARG A 172 -22.71 14.76 8.45
CA ARG A 172 -23.47 15.97 8.18
C ARG A 172 -24.01 16.55 9.48
N ASN A 173 -23.85 17.85 9.66
CA ASN A 173 -24.54 18.63 10.68
C ASN A 173 -25.57 19.53 9.99
N ASP A 174 -26.84 19.37 10.37
CA ASP A 174 -27.95 20.18 9.85
C ASP A 174 -28.12 21.45 10.70
N HIS A 175 -28.43 22.56 10.04
CA HIS A 175 -28.76 23.85 10.66
C HIS A 175 -29.92 24.51 9.90
N GLU A 176 -30.49 25.58 10.46
CA GLU A 176 -31.72 26.19 9.95
C GLU A 176 -31.65 26.61 8.47
N ASN A 177 -30.46 26.94 7.95
CA ASN A 177 -30.25 27.41 6.58
C ASN A 177 -29.48 26.42 5.69
N GLY A 178 -29.39 25.15 6.08
CA GLY A 178 -28.74 24.12 5.26
C GLY A 178 -27.96 23.09 6.09
N TYR A 179 -26.80 22.69 5.58
CA TYR A 179 -25.98 21.69 6.24
C TYR A 179 -24.49 21.95 6.03
N THR A 180 -23.67 21.40 6.92
CA THR A 180 -22.21 21.35 6.78
C THR A 180 -21.75 19.90 6.84
N ILE A 181 -20.89 19.50 5.90
CA ILE A 181 -20.28 18.17 5.91
C ILE A 181 -18.89 18.29 6.53
N HIS A 182 -18.68 17.55 7.61
CA HIS A 182 -17.41 17.42 8.27
C HIS A 182 -16.70 16.15 7.81
N GLY A 183 -15.37 16.22 7.77
CA GLY A 183 -14.50 15.10 7.46
C GLY A 183 -13.32 15.04 8.42
N THR A 184 -12.56 13.96 8.32
CA THR A 184 -11.39 13.69 9.17
C THR A 184 -10.14 13.49 8.32
N GLY A 185 -8.99 13.27 8.93
CA GLY A 185 -7.80 12.89 8.20
C GLY A 185 -6.82 12.09 9.05
N ILE A 186 -5.72 11.71 8.42
CA ILE A 186 -4.59 11.07 9.05
C ILE A 186 -3.30 11.81 8.69
N VAL A 187 -2.46 12.03 9.69
CA VAL A 187 -1.10 12.52 9.55
C VAL A 187 -0.18 11.46 10.12
N LEU A 188 0.76 10.95 9.32
CA LEU A 188 1.73 9.99 9.81
C LEU A 188 2.66 10.61 10.84
N ASN A 189 3.00 9.83 11.87
CA ASN A 189 3.88 10.23 12.96
C ASN A 189 3.48 11.56 13.62
N ALA A 190 2.17 11.82 13.69
CA ALA A 190 1.66 13.04 14.32
C ALA A 190 2.25 13.17 15.75
N PRO A 191 2.81 14.33 16.12
CA PRO A 191 3.51 14.53 17.39
C PRO A 191 2.57 14.52 18.62
N ASN A 192 1.30 14.21 18.42
CA ASN A 192 0.22 14.32 19.40
C ASN A 192 -0.01 13.03 20.22
N GLY A 193 0.94 12.10 20.25
CA GLY A 193 0.92 10.93 21.14
C GLY A 193 -0.04 9.80 20.73
N TYR A 194 -0.71 9.91 19.57
CA TYR A 194 -1.51 8.81 19.03
C TYR A 194 -0.59 7.77 18.40
N THR A 195 -0.35 6.69 19.13
CA THR A 195 0.40 5.55 18.60
C THR A 195 -0.53 4.64 17.81
N PRO A 196 -0.32 4.46 16.51
CA PRO A 196 -1.13 3.54 15.70
C PRO A 196 -0.99 2.10 16.20
N GLU A 197 -2.00 1.27 15.96
CA GLU A 197 -1.93 -0.16 16.25
C GLU A 197 -1.07 -0.84 15.18
N ARG A 198 -0.09 -1.66 15.59
CA ARG A 198 0.70 -2.45 14.65
C ARG A 198 -0.07 -3.72 14.26
N ILE A 199 -0.25 -3.93 12.97
CA ILE A 199 -0.92 -5.11 12.41
C ILE A 199 0.06 -5.94 11.58
N ASN A 200 -0.30 -7.17 11.26
CA ASN A 200 0.51 -8.01 10.37
C ASN A 200 0.14 -7.80 8.89
N LYS A 201 0.99 -8.29 7.98
CA LYS A 201 0.76 -8.20 6.53
C LYS A 201 -0.55 -8.86 6.10
N ASN A 202 -0.93 -9.97 6.74
CA ASN A 202 -2.13 -10.72 6.37
C ASN A 202 -3.38 -9.93 6.68
N GLU A 203 -3.47 -9.32 7.86
CA GLU A 203 -4.58 -8.43 8.25
C GLU A 203 -4.68 -7.21 7.35
N PHE A 204 -3.54 -6.67 6.89
CA PHE A 204 -3.51 -5.54 5.97
C PHE A 204 -4.07 -5.89 4.59
N ILE A 205 -3.72 -7.06 4.05
CA ILE A 205 -4.15 -7.50 2.70
C ILE A 205 -5.57 -8.11 2.74
N HIS A 206 -5.80 -8.96 3.74
CA HIS A 206 -7.01 -9.76 3.97
C HIS A 206 -7.53 -9.48 5.37
N PRO A 207 -8.32 -8.41 5.57
CA PRO A 207 -8.87 -8.14 6.88
C PRO A 207 -9.94 -9.22 7.17
N ASN A 208 -9.93 -9.75 8.40
CA ASN A 208 -10.89 -10.74 8.88
C ASN A 208 -12.33 -10.21 8.85
#